data_AF-A0A7S0R3E5-F1
#
_entry.id   AF-A0A7S0R3E5-F1
#
_cell.length_a   1.000
_cell.length_b   1.000
_cell.length_c   1.000
_cell.angle_alpha   90.00
_cell.angle_beta   90.00
_cell.angle_gamma   90.00
#
_symmetry.space_group_name_H-M   'P 1'
#
loop_
_entity.id
_entity.type
_entity.pdbx_description
1 polymer ?
#
loop_
_entity_poly.entity_id
_entity_poly.type
_entity_poly.pdbx_seq_one_letter_code
_entity_poly.pdbx_strand_id
1 'polypeptide(L)'
;DAQVLAFESTYSSVRLEAYPKLLRLFPDQALLMSPELMIHTHTLWLTFKAWIEKTNREAAQHAEAHGRLSFKRKPMTGFFAVVFMVQMCKQVDLYGFSNYNRYEHNGARKGKTPYHYFDSVAGSTAVHSFDLAREVFKLMWHLHNVTLVE
;
A
#
# COMPACT_ATOMS: atom_id res chain seq x y z
N ASP A 1 24.46 4.47 7.66
CA ASP A 1 23.18 4.33 6.92
C ASP A 1 22.21 5.42 7.34
N ALA A 2 21.75 6.26 6.40
CA ALA A 2 20.76 7.29 6.70
C ALA A 2 19.36 6.67 6.67
N GLN A 3 18.69 6.63 7.82
CA GLN A 3 17.28 6.23 7.90
C GLN A 3 16.42 7.44 7.56
N VAL A 4 15.58 7.33 6.53
CA VAL A 4 14.61 8.36 6.16
C VAL A 4 13.24 7.99 6.74
N LEU A 5 12.62 8.93 7.43
CA LEU A 5 11.25 8.83 7.97
C LEU A 5 10.31 9.62 7.07
N ALA A 6 9.68 8.93 6.11
CA ALA A 6 8.74 9.54 5.18
C ALA A 6 7.31 9.52 5.73
N PHE A 7 6.59 10.63 5.55
CA PHE A 7 5.19 10.78 5.98
C PHE A 7 4.30 11.16 4.79
N GLU A 8 3.21 10.41 4.59
CA GLU A 8 2.14 10.69 3.64
C GLU A 8 0.97 11.41 4.32
N SER A 9 0.79 12.71 4.06
CA SER A 9 -0.40 13.40 4.55
C SER A 9 -0.80 14.64 3.75
N THR A 10 -2.10 14.83 3.59
CA THR A 10 -2.71 16.06 3.10
C THR A 10 -3.43 16.83 4.22
N TYR A 11 -3.51 16.28 5.44
CA TYR A 11 -4.23 16.91 6.54
C TYR A 11 -3.46 18.10 7.10
N SER A 12 -4.12 19.25 7.21
CA SER A 12 -3.54 20.48 7.75
C SER A 12 -2.99 20.29 9.17
N SER A 13 -3.68 19.56 10.03
CA SER A 13 -3.22 19.27 11.40
C SER A 13 -1.88 18.52 11.42
N VAL A 14 -1.70 17.52 10.54
CA VAL A 14 -0.41 16.81 10.43
C VAL A 14 0.69 17.76 9.95
N ARG A 15 0.40 18.61 8.97
CA ARG A 15 1.38 19.53 8.38
C ARG A 15 1.80 20.66 9.32
N LEU A 16 0.84 21.24 10.05
CA LEU A 16 1.04 22.43 10.86
C LEU A 16 1.40 22.12 12.30
N GLU A 17 1.04 20.94 12.81
CA GLU A 17 1.23 20.61 14.23
C GLU A 17 2.18 19.43 14.43
N ALA A 18 2.01 18.33 13.69
CA ALA A 18 2.81 17.12 13.91
C ALA A 18 4.19 17.20 13.22
N TYR A 19 4.23 17.58 11.95
CA TYR A 19 5.46 17.60 11.17
C TYR A 19 6.53 18.57 11.73
N PRO A 20 6.20 19.79 12.18
CA PRO A 20 7.21 20.66 12.79
C PRO A 20 7.82 20.08 14.06
N LYS A 21 7.06 19.29 14.83
CA LYS A 21 7.59 18.59 16.02
C LYS A 21 8.54 17.47 15.59
N LEU A 22 8.18 16.72 14.55
CA LEU A 22 9.02 15.67 14.00
C LEU A 22 10.33 16.21 13.43
N LEU A 23 10.29 17.33 12.69
CA LEU A 23 11.50 17.99 12.19
C LEU A 23 12.43 18.47 13.31
N ARG A 24 11.91 18.86 14.48
CA ARG A 24 12.75 19.21 15.63
C ARG A 24 13.44 17.99 16.24
N LEU A 25 12.79 16.83 16.22
CA LEU A 25 13.33 15.58 16.76
C LEU A 25 14.27 14.89 15.78
N PHE A 26 14.00 15.02 14.48
CA PHE A 26 14.65 14.28 13.39
C PHE A 26 14.93 15.19 12.18
N PRO A 27 15.75 16.24 12.34
CA PRO A 27 15.90 17.31 11.36
C PRO A 27 16.37 16.82 9.98
N ASP A 28 17.25 15.83 9.96
CA ASP A 28 17.87 15.32 8.72
C ASP A 28 17.22 14.02 8.20
N GLN A 29 16.22 13.50 8.90
CA GLN A 29 15.61 12.20 8.61
C GLN A 29 14.13 12.31 8.26
N ALA A 30 13.40 13.26 8.86
CA ALA A 30 11.98 13.40 8.64
C ALA A 30 11.68 14.12 7.32
N LEU A 31 10.89 13.48 6.46
CA LEU A 31 10.44 14.01 5.19
C LEU A 31 8.92 13.90 5.08
N LEU A 32 8.25 15.04 4.90
CA LEU A 32 6.84 15.08 4.55
C LEU A 32 6.70 15.14 3.04
N MET A 33 6.03 14.14 2.46
CA MET A 33 5.77 14.14 1.02
C MET A 33 4.90 15.32 0.61
N SER A 34 5.13 15.84 -0.59
CA SER A 34 4.36 16.98 -1.11
C SER A 34 2.86 16.64 -1.20
N PRO A 35 1.94 17.58 -0.91
CA PRO A 35 0.51 17.33 -1.06
C PRO A 35 0.15 16.87 -2.47
N GLU A 36 0.81 17.43 -3.49
CA GLU A 36 0.61 17.12 -4.89
C GLU A 36 0.93 15.66 -5.17
N LEU A 37 2.08 15.15 -4.70
CA LEU A 37 2.45 13.74 -4.86
C LEU A 37 1.38 12.83 -4.22
N MET A 38 0.83 13.21 -3.06
CA MET A 38 -0.20 12.43 -2.38
C MET A 38 -1.52 12.41 -3.14
N ILE A 39 -1.95 13.55 -3.68
CA ILE A 39 -3.16 13.66 -4.50
C ILE A 39 -2.99 12.86 -5.80
N HIS A 40 -1.86 13.00 -6.49
CA HIS A 40 -1.58 12.28 -7.72
C HIS A 40 -1.48 10.78 -7.49
N THR A 41 -0.81 10.34 -6.43
CA THR A 41 -0.72 8.92 -6.07
C THR A 41 -2.09 8.35 -5.76
N HIS A 42 -2.92 9.05 -4.99
CA HIS A 42 -4.29 8.61 -4.73
C HIS A 42 -5.13 8.54 -6.01
N THR A 43 -4.95 9.49 -6.92
CA THR A 43 -5.64 9.50 -8.22
C THR A 43 -5.22 8.31 -9.06
N LEU A 44 -3.92 8.03 -9.12
CA LEU A 44 -3.35 6.88 -9.81
C LEU A 44 -3.93 5.56 -9.28
N TRP A 45 -4.06 5.42 -7.96
CA TRP A 45 -4.71 4.26 -7.34
C TRP A 45 -6.14 4.05 -7.85
N LEU A 46 -6.96 5.12 -7.90
CA LEU A 46 -8.33 5.03 -8.39
C LEU A 46 -8.38 4.67 -9.88
N THR A 47 -7.44 5.19 -10.68
CA THR A 47 -7.31 4.84 -12.09
C THR A 47 -6.95 3.37 -12.27
N PHE A 48 -5.97 2.84 -11.52
CA PHE A 48 -5.64 1.42 -11.58
C PHE A 48 -6.79 0.54 -11.12
N LYS A 49 -7.48 0.90 -10.03
CA LYS A 49 -8.67 0.20 -9.59
C LYS A 49 -9.70 0.07 -10.72
N ALA A 50 -10.06 1.19 -11.34
CA ALA A 50 -11.06 1.21 -12.40
C ALA A 50 -10.60 0.40 -13.63
N TRP A 51 -9.32 0.47 -13.97
CA TRP A 51 -8.75 -0.31 -15.06
C TRP A 51 -8.81 -1.81 -14.76
N ILE A 52 -8.34 -2.25 -13.59
CA ILE A 52 -8.31 -3.67 -13.19
C ILE A 52 -9.74 -4.24 -13.11
N GLU A 53 -10.70 -3.51 -12.53
CA GLU A 53 -12.10 -3.94 -12.48
C GLU A 53 -12.72 -4.12 -13.87
N LYS A 54 -12.26 -3.34 -14.86
CA LYS A 54 -12.73 -3.44 -16.25
C LYS A 54 -12.05 -4.57 -17.01
N THR A 55 -10.75 -4.80 -16.80
CA THR A 55 -9.92 -5.66 -17.66
C THR A 55 -9.66 -7.05 -17.09
N ASN A 56 -9.71 -7.22 -15.77
CA ASN A 56 -9.42 -8.48 -15.11
C ASN A 56 -10.68 -9.04 -14.44
N ARG A 57 -11.48 -9.78 -15.23
CA ARG A 57 -12.73 -10.39 -14.74
C ARG A 57 -12.50 -11.37 -13.61
N GLU A 58 -11.38 -12.11 -13.60
CA GLU A 58 -11.05 -13.03 -12.52
C GLU A 58 -10.77 -12.28 -11.21
N ALA A 59 -10.01 -11.18 -11.28
CA ALA A 59 -9.78 -10.33 -10.11
C ALA A 59 -11.08 -9.67 -9.61
N ALA A 60 -11.94 -9.21 -10.53
CA ALA A 60 -13.25 -8.66 -10.19
C ALA A 60 -14.19 -9.71 -9.55
N GLN A 61 -14.23 -10.93 -10.11
CA GLN A 61 -14.99 -12.05 -9.56
C GLN A 61 -14.43 -12.53 -8.23
N HIS A 62 -13.10 -12.53 -8.04
CA HIS A 62 -12.49 -12.85 -6.77
C HIS A 62 -12.88 -11.84 -5.69
N ALA A 63 -12.91 -10.54 -6.01
CA ALA A 63 -13.43 -9.53 -5.10
C ALA A 63 -14.91 -9.81 -4.72
N GLU A 64 -15.74 -10.16 -5.71
CA GLU A 64 -17.16 -10.51 -5.52
C GLU A 64 -17.33 -11.77 -4.66
N ALA A 65 -16.54 -12.82 -4.89
CA ALA A 65 -16.54 -14.06 -4.12
C ALA A 65 -16.19 -13.86 -2.63
N HIS A 66 -15.39 -12.82 -2.31
CA HIS A 66 -15.13 -12.38 -0.93
C HIS A 66 -16.20 -11.43 -0.37
N GLY A 67 -17.37 -11.38 -1.01
CA GLY A 67 -18.53 -10.56 -0.62
C GLY A 67 -18.35 -9.07 -0.94
N ARG A 68 -17.47 -8.70 -1.88
CA ARG A 68 -17.22 -7.31 -2.25
C ARG A 68 -17.70 -7.04 -3.67
N LEU A 69 -18.74 -6.22 -3.82
CA LEU A 69 -19.20 -5.76 -5.14
C LEU A 69 -18.12 -5.01 -5.95
N SER A 70 -17.05 -4.52 -5.30
CA SER A 70 -15.89 -3.87 -5.92
C SER A 70 -14.71 -3.80 -4.95
N PHE A 71 -13.50 -3.51 -5.43
CA PHE A 71 -12.35 -3.29 -4.57
C PHE A 71 -12.52 -2.04 -3.69
N LYS A 72 -11.78 -1.97 -2.57
CA LYS A 72 -11.80 -0.80 -1.68
C LYS A 72 -11.11 0.39 -2.34
N ARG A 73 -11.67 1.59 -2.13
CA ARG A 73 -11.16 2.85 -2.70
C ARG A 73 -9.85 3.33 -2.07
N LYS A 74 -9.58 3.00 -0.80
CA LYS A 74 -8.46 3.58 -0.06
C LYS A 74 -7.15 2.83 -0.34
N PRO A 75 -6.12 3.48 -0.91
CA PRO A 75 -4.79 2.90 -1.04
C PRO A 75 -4.17 2.62 0.34
N MET A 76 -3.32 1.60 0.41
CA MET A 76 -2.48 1.35 1.59
C MET A 76 -1.23 2.24 1.54
N THR A 77 -0.65 2.57 2.71
CA THR A 77 0.60 3.33 2.81
C THR A 77 1.72 2.73 1.95
N GLY A 78 1.80 1.39 1.89
CA GLY A 78 2.75 0.70 1.03
C GLY A 78 2.69 1.13 -0.43
N PHE A 79 1.50 1.41 -1.00
CA PHE A 79 1.39 1.90 -2.37
C PHE A 79 2.01 3.28 -2.57
N PHE A 80 1.85 4.19 -1.59
CA PHE A 80 2.51 5.50 -1.63
C PHE A 80 4.03 5.36 -1.58
N ALA A 81 4.53 4.45 -0.74
CA ALA A 81 5.96 4.15 -0.68
C ALA A 81 6.48 3.62 -2.03
N VAL A 82 5.77 2.69 -2.68
CA VAL A 82 6.20 2.19 -4.00
C VAL A 82 6.23 3.31 -5.05
N VAL A 83 5.19 4.14 -5.14
CA VAL A 83 5.15 5.25 -6.12
C VAL A 83 6.27 6.27 -5.87
N PHE A 84 6.60 6.55 -4.60
CA PHE A 84 7.76 7.37 -4.27
C PHE A 84 9.07 6.70 -4.70
N MET A 85 9.28 5.43 -4.33
CA MET A 85 10.53 4.72 -4.60
C MET A 85 10.80 4.54 -6.10
N VAL A 86 9.77 4.33 -6.93
CA VAL A 86 9.93 4.24 -8.40
C VAL A 86 10.47 5.53 -9.01
N GLN A 87 10.27 6.69 -8.36
CA GLN A 87 10.83 7.96 -8.83
C GLN A 87 12.28 8.17 -8.35
N MET A 88 12.66 7.54 -7.24
CA MET A 88 13.95 7.76 -6.59
C MET A 88 14.99 6.68 -6.95
N CYS A 89 14.54 5.50 -7.34
CA CYS A 89 15.38 4.32 -7.51
C CYS A 89 15.32 3.78 -8.94
N LYS A 90 16.45 3.22 -9.41
CA LYS A 90 16.50 2.55 -10.72
C LYS A 90 15.79 1.19 -10.71
N GLN A 91 15.70 0.56 -9.55
CA GLN A 91 15.04 -0.71 -9.31
C GLN A 91 14.43 -0.70 -7.89
N VAL A 92 13.25 -1.29 -7.75
CA VAL A 92 12.53 -1.39 -6.48
C VAL A 92 12.11 -2.84 -6.26
N ASP A 93 12.65 -3.47 -5.23
CA ASP A 93 12.26 -4.84 -4.86
C ASP A 93 11.33 -4.79 -3.64
N LEU A 94 10.15 -5.38 -3.79
CA LEU A 94 9.05 -5.34 -2.82
C LEU A 94 9.00 -6.64 -2.03
N TYR A 95 9.12 -6.54 -0.71
CA TYR A 95 9.05 -7.66 0.22
C TYR A 95 7.84 -7.52 1.14
N GLY A 96 7.24 -8.65 1.55
CA GLY A 96 6.16 -8.66 2.53
C GLY A 96 4.78 -8.24 1.99
N PHE A 97 4.64 -7.99 0.68
CA PHE A 97 3.37 -7.68 0.02
C PHE A 97 2.57 -8.94 -0.33
N SER A 98 2.30 -9.77 0.68
CA SER A 98 1.46 -10.97 0.53
C SER A 98 -0.04 -10.63 0.49
N ASN A 99 -0.84 -11.47 -0.17
CA ASN A 99 -2.29 -11.29 -0.23
C ASN A 99 -2.95 -11.76 1.08
N TYR A 100 -2.92 -10.93 2.12
CA TYR A 100 -3.53 -11.25 3.41
C TYR A 100 -5.04 -11.48 3.29
N ASN A 101 -5.51 -12.67 3.69
CA ASN A 101 -6.93 -13.04 3.68
C ASN A 101 -7.41 -13.47 5.08
N ARG A 102 -8.17 -12.60 5.76
CA ARG A 102 -8.68 -12.87 7.12
C ARG A 102 -9.42 -14.21 7.28
N TYR A 103 -10.08 -14.71 6.23
CA TYR A 103 -10.86 -15.95 6.31
C TYR A 103 -9.97 -17.19 6.23
N GLU A 104 -8.95 -17.15 5.38
CA GLU A 104 -7.85 -18.13 5.43
C GLU A 104 -7.13 -18.06 6.78
N HIS A 105 -7.05 -16.88 7.40
CA HIS A 105 -6.41 -16.70 8.71
C HIS A 105 -7.27 -17.09 9.93
N ASN A 106 -8.61 -17.12 9.82
CA ASN A 106 -9.51 -17.52 10.91
C ASN A 106 -9.94 -19.01 10.87
N GLY A 107 -9.72 -19.75 9.77
CA GLY A 107 -10.04 -21.19 9.66
C GLY A 107 -8.90 -22.13 10.10
N ALA A 108 -9.05 -22.80 11.25
CA ALA A 108 -8.14 -23.75 11.91
C ALA A 108 -7.11 -24.58 11.08
N ARG A 109 -5.99 -23.99 10.62
CA ARG A 109 -4.79 -24.75 10.18
C ARG A 109 -3.50 -24.10 10.71
N LYS A 110 -2.62 -24.92 11.28
CA LYS A 110 -1.26 -24.58 11.73
C LYS A 110 -0.45 -24.09 10.51
N GLY A 111 0.28 -22.97 10.65
CA GLY A 111 1.20 -22.46 9.62
C GLY A 111 0.81 -21.13 8.95
N LYS A 112 0.08 -20.25 9.63
CA LYS A 112 -0.42 -18.99 9.05
C LYS A 112 0.57 -17.85 9.23
N THR A 113 0.92 -17.17 8.14
CA THR A 113 1.67 -15.90 8.16
C THR A 113 0.88 -14.86 8.96
N PRO A 114 1.48 -14.23 9.97
CA PRO A 114 0.81 -13.19 10.75
C PRO A 114 0.55 -11.94 9.90
N TYR A 115 -0.41 -11.11 10.31
CA TYR A 115 -0.73 -9.87 9.60
C TYR A 115 0.44 -8.89 9.58
N HIS A 116 1.10 -8.73 10.73
CA HIS A 116 2.40 -8.09 10.84
C HIS A 116 3.43 -9.13 11.29
N TYR A 117 4.67 -9.00 10.82
CA TYR A 117 5.74 -9.92 11.22
C TYR A 117 6.27 -9.66 12.65
N PHE A 118 5.97 -8.48 13.21
CA PHE A 118 6.57 -7.99 14.46
C PHE A 118 5.60 -7.96 15.65
N ASP A 119 4.31 -8.23 15.43
CA ASP A 119 3.29 -8.21 16.49
C ASP A 119 2.23 -9.31 16.30
N SER A 120 1.31 -9.39 17.26
CA SER A 120 0.18 -10.33 17.25
C SER A 120 -1.16 -9.64 16.95
N VAL A 121 -1.15 -8.46 16.32
CA VAL A 121 -2.38 -7.71 16.01
C VAL A 121 -3.19 -8.46 14.95
N ALA A 122 -4.49 -8.62 15.21
CA ALA A 122 -5.39 -9.22 14.23
C ALA A 122 -5.58 -8.28 13.02
N GLY A 123 -5.23 -8.77 11.83
CA GLY A 123 -5.36 -7.99 10.60
C GLY A 123 -6.79 -7.78 10.15
N SER A 124 -7.05 -6.62 9.54
CA SER A 124 -8.36 -6.25 9.01
C SER A 124 -8.31 -6.00 7.50
N THR A 125 -9.29 -6.56 6.79
CA THR A 125 -9.51 -6.31 5.35
C THR A 125 -10.69 -5.35 5.12
N ALA A 126 -11.10 -4.59 6.14
CA ALA A 126 -12.27 -3.72 6.04
C ALA A 126 -12.01 -2.46 5.19
N VAL A 127 -10.79 -1.95 5.28
CA VAL A 127 -10.42 -0.62 4.76
C VAL A 127 -9.62 -0.70 3.46
N HIS A 128 -8.73 -1.69 3.32
CA HIS A 128 -7.83 -1.85 2.19
C HIS A 128 -8.09 -3.16 1.44
N SER A 129 -7.83 -3.12 0.12
CA SER A 129 -7.86 -4.29 -0.76
C SER A 129 -6.43 -4.78 -1.01
N PHE A 130 -5.99 -5.79 -0.25
CA PHE A 130 -4.68 -6.44 -0.43
C PHE A 130 -4.58 -7.18 -1.78
N ASP A 131 -5.71 -7.74 -2.22
CA ASP A 131 -5.92 -8.32 -3.54
C ASP A 131 -5.69 -7.31 -4.65
N LEU A 132 -6.33 -6.14 -4.56
CA LEU A 132 -6.09 -5.05 -5.52
C LEU A 132 -4.64 -4.58 -5.50
N ALA A 133 -4.05 -4.42 -4.30
CA ALA A 133 -2.66 -3.99 -4.18
C ALA A 133 -1.71 -4.95 -4.91
N ARG A 134 -1.90 -6.27 -4.78
CA ARG A 134 -1.11 -7.27 -5.50
C ARG A 134 -1.24 -7.13 -7.01
N GLU A 135 -2.46 -6.96 -7.53
CA GLU A 135 -2.69 -6.77 -8.97
C GLU A 135 -2.06 -5.46 -9.48
N VAL A 136 -2.13 -4.38 -8.69
CA VAL A 136 -1.45 -3.12 -9.00
C VAL A 136 0.07 -3.30 -9.02
N PHE A 137 0.67 -3.99 -8.05
CA PHE A 137 2.11 -4.21 -8.03
C PHE A 137 2.59 -5.11 -9.15
N LYS A 138 1.81 -6.13 -9.53
CA LYS A 138 2.06 -6.90 -10.76
C LYS A 138 2.03 -6.00 -11.99
N LEU A 139 1.03 -5.13 -12.13
CA LEU A 139 0.99 -4.18 -13.25
C LEU A 139 2.22 -3.27 -13.26
N MET A 140 2.63 -2.76 -12.10
CA MET A 140 3.83 -1.93 -11.97
C MET A 140 5.11 -2.70 -12.32
N TRP A 141 5.21 -3.98 -11.97
CA TRP A 141 6.32 -4.85 -12.37
C TRP A 141 6.43 -4.97 -13.91
N HIS A 142 5.32 -5.11 -14.62
CA HIS A 142 5.37 -5.21 -16.08
C HIS A 142 5.74 -3.88 -16.77
N LEU A 143 5.49 -2.74 -16.12
CA LEU A 143 5.66 -1.41 -16.71
C LEU A 143 6.90 -0.65 -16.23
N HIS A 144 7.44 -1.03 -15.08
CA HIS A 144 8.54 -0.36 -14.39
C HIS A 144 9.49 -1.40 -13.77
N ASN A 145 10.67 -0.96 -13.33
CA ASN A 145 11.63 -1.82 -12.63
C ASN A 145 11.21 -2.08 -11.18
N VAL A 146 10.03 -2.66 -10.99
CA VAL A 146 9.49 -3.08 -9.69
C VAL A 146 9.45 -4.59 -9.68
N THR A 147 10.09 -5.25 -8.71
CA THR A 147 10.02 -6.70 -8.55
C THR A 147 9.20 -7.02 -7.31
N LEU A 148 8.19 -7.88 -7.42
CA LEU A 148 7.54 -8.45 -6.25
C LEU A 148 8.30 -9.71 -5.84
N VAL A 149 8.91 -9.71 -4.65
CA VAL A 149 9.62 -10.86 -4.10
C VAL A 149 8.67 -11.63 -3.20
N GLU A 150 8.31 -12.85 -3.65
CA GLU A 150 7.40 -13.77 -2.95
C GLU A 150 8.14 -14.78 -2.06
#